data_AF-A0A1H1STD4-F1
#
_entry.id   AF-A0A1H1STD4-F1
#
_cell.length_a   1.000
_cell.length_b   1.000
_cell.length_c   1.000
_cell.angle_alpha   90.00
_cell.angle_beta   90.00
_cell.angle_gamma   90.00
#
_symmetry.space_group_name_H-M   'P 1'
#
loop_
_entity.id
_entity.type
_entity.pdbx_description
1 polymer ?
#
loop_
_entity_poly.entity_id
_entity_poly.type
_entity_poly.pdbx_seq_one_letter_code
_entity_poly.pdbx_strand_id
1 'polypeptide(L)'
;MNYFSQYWDENRDDEYADWGFSTWYFETNNADEVLKQITVYKNGKVTKYNEDNLEDEFGGLCDGTLTIDECDGEEMTKEEFYKIW
;
A
#
# COMPACT_ATOMS: atom_id res chain seq x y z
N MET A 1 2.08 -8.07 14.04
CA MET A 1 1.71 -7.62 12.69
C MET A 1 0.78 -6.45 12.86
N ASN A 2 1.06 -5.37 12.17
CA ASN A 2 0.24 -4.17 12.17
C ASN A 2 -0.40 -4.03 10.79
N TYR A 3 -1.58 -3.40 10.76
CA TYR A 3 -2.34 -3.18 9.54
C TYR A 3 -2.85 -1.75 9.54
N PHE A 4 -2.57 -1.03 8.47
CA PHE A 4 -3.01 0.36 8.34
C PHE A 4 -3.14 0.74 6.87
N SER A 5 -3.84 1.84 6.64
CA SER A 5 -4.00 2.43 5.32
C SER A 5 -3.54 3.88 5.29
N GLN A 6 -3.15 4.35 4.12
CA GLN A 6 -2.79 5.73 3.87
C GLN A 6 -3.50 6.22 2.61
N TYR A 7 -4.15 7.38 2.68
CA TYR A 7 -4.69 8.04 1.49
C TYR A 7 -3.65 8.99 0.90
N TRP A 8 -3.46 8.92 -0.40
CA TRP A 8 -2.60 9.81 -1.16
C TRP A 8 -3.45 10.60 -2.15
N ASP A 9 -3.57 11.90 -1.94
CA ASP A 9 -4.41 12.82 -2.71
C ASP A 9 -3.72 13.42 -3.95
N GLU A 10 -2.57 12.86 -4.32
CA GLU A 10 -1.84 13.21 -5.53
C GLU A 10 -1.92 12.09 -6.57
N ASN A 11 -1.72 12.47 -7.83
CA ASN A 11 -1.58 11.52 -8.92
C ASN A 11 -0.16 10.95 -8.93
N ARG A 12 0.05 9.88 -9.71
CA ARG A 12 1.39 9.41 -10.05
C ARG A 12 2.12 10.44 -10.92
N ASP A 13 3.44 10.48 -10.78
CA ASP A 13 4.33 11.35 -11.56
C ASP A 13 4.82 10.70 -12.88
N ASP A 14 4.14 9.64 -13.34
CA ASP A 14 4.48 8.88 -14.54
C ASP A 14 3.31 8.82 -15.54
N GLU A 15 3.44 7.97 -16.56
CA GLU A 15 2.43 7.78 -17.62
C GLU A 15 1.08 7.26 -17.10
N TYR A 16 1.01 6.82 -15.84
CA TYR A 16 -0.19 6.34 -15.18
C TYR A 16 -0.86 7.40 -14.30
N ALA A 17 -0.48 8.69 -14.43
CA ALA A 17 -1.10 9.80 -13.71
C ALA A 17 -2.64 9.82 -13.81
N ASP A 18 -3.20 9.40 -14.95
CA ASP A 18 -4.66 9.30 -15.19
C ASP A 18 -5.37 8.22 -14.33
N TRP A 19 -4.62 7.43 -13.55
CA TRP A 19 -5.21 6.51 -12.57
C TRP A 19 -5.84 7.24 -11.38
N GLY A 20 -5.41 8.49 -11.14
CA GLY A 20 -5.92 9.35 -10.09
C GLY A 20 -5.27 9.08 -8.74
N PHE A 21 -5.88 9.64 -7.70
CA PHE A 21 -5.53 9.44 -6.29
C PHE A 21 -5.53 7.97 -5.88
N SER A 22 -4.86 7.66 -4.77
CA SER A 22 -4.70 6.27 -4.33
C SER A 22 -4.92 6.09 -2.83
N THR A 23 -5.35 4.89 -2.47
CA THR A 23 -5.33 4.40 -1.09
C THR A 23 -4.38 3.22 -1.01
N TRP A 24 -3.41 3.32 -0.13
CA TRP A 24 -2.39 2.33 0.14
C TRP A 24 -2.79 1.55 1.39
N TYR A 25 -2.51 0.25 1.40
CA TYR A 25 -2.79 -0.65 2.52
C TYR A 25 -1.54 -1.46 2.80
N PHE A 26 -1.15 -1.56 4.07
CA PHE A 26 0.07 -2.21 4.49
C PHE A 26 -0.18 -3.30 5.53
N GLU A 27 0.55 -4.42 5.41
CA GLU A 27 0.79 -5.39 6.49
C GLU A 27 2.26 -5.27 6.87
N THR A 28 2.55 -4.91 8.12
CA THR A 28 3.93 -4.86 8.63
C THR A 28 4.15 -5.88 9.74
N ASN A 29 5.42 -6.28 9.94
CA ASN A 29 5.80 -7.14 11.05
C ASN A 29 6.00 -6.34 12.36
N ASN A 30 6.50 -6.98 13.43
CA ASN A 30 6.70 -6.30 14.71
C ASN A 30 7.96 -5.40 14.74
N ALA A 31 8.77 -5.44 13.70
CA ALA A 31 9.90 -4.54 13.46
C ALA A 31 9.53 -3.46 12.41
N ASP A 32 8.24 -3.33 12.10
CA ASP A 32 7.67 -2.39 11.15
C ASP A 32 8.09 -2.60 9.68
N GLU A 33 8.73 -3.72 9.36
CA GLU A 33 9.05 -4.06 7.96
C GLU A 33 7.77 -4.38 7.18
N VAL A 34 7.63 -3.81 5.99
CA VAL A 34 6.48 -4.02 5.11
C VAL A 34 6.53 -5.40 4.47
N LEU A 35 5.56 -6.25 4.78
CA LEU A 35 5.45 -7.61 4.23
C LEU A 35 4.49 -7.69 3.05
N LYS A 36 3.45 -6.85 3.06
CA LYS A 36 2.47 -6.75 1.97
C LYS A 36 2.02 -5.32 1.77
N GLN A 37 1.80 -4.99 0.51
CA GLN A 37 1.29 -3.70 0.08
C GLN A 37 0.20 -3.88 -0.97
N ILE A 38 -0.90 -3.15 -0.83
CA ILE A 38 -1.93 -2.99 -1.85
C ILE A 38 -2.05 -1.50 -2.15
N THR A 39 -2.11 -1.11 -3.42
CA THR A 39 -2.47 0.26 -3.80
C THR A 39 -3.71 0.20 -4.67
N VAL A 40 -4.80 0.84 -4.22
CA VAL A 40 -6.05 0.98 -4.96
C VAL A 40 -6.14 2.39 -5.49
N TYR A 41 -6.22 2.54 -6.81
CA TYR A 41 -6.34 3.83 -7.48
C TYR A 41 -7.80 4.22 -7.72
N LYS A 42 -8.07 5.52 -7.84
CA LYS A 42 -9.40 6.10 -8.08
C LYS A 42 -10.12 5.49 -9.29
N ASN A 43 -9.39 5.14 -10.34
CA ASN A 43 -9.96 4.49 -11.53
C ASN A 43 -10.23 2.98 -11.36
N GLY A 44 -10.02 2.43 -10.17
CA GLY A 44 -10.23 1.01 -9.85
C GLY A 44 -9.06 0.09 -10.19
N LYS A 45 -7.92 0.62 -10.66
CA LYS A 45 -6.69 -0.17 -10.80
C LYS A 45 -6.14 -0.54 -9.42
N VAL A 46 -5.56 -1.74 -9.32
CA VAL A 46 -5.01 -2.27 -8.07
C VAL A 46 -3.64 -2.88 -8.35
N THR A 47 -2.65 -2.52 -7.55
CA THR A 47 -1.32 -3.18 -7.50
C THR A 47 -1.17 -3.91 -6.17
N LYS A 48 -0.44 -5.04 -6.18
CA LYS A 48 -0.23 -5.89 -4.99
C LYS A 48 1.18 -6.44 -4.97
N TYR A 49 1.87 -6.22 -3.86
CA TYR A 49 3.24 -6.68 -3.69
C TYR A 49 3.42 -7.39 -2.35
N ASN A 50 4.30 -8.39 -2.33
CA ASN A 50 4.70 -9.17 -1.17
C ASN A 50 6.08 -9.79 -1.43
N GLU A 51 6.60 -10.58 -0.49
CA GLU A 51 7.91 -11.24 -0.60
C GLU A 51 8.06 -12.14 -1.85
N ASP A 52 6.96 -12.67 -2.39
CA ASP A 52 6.95 -13.49 -3.61
C ASP A 52 6.79 -12.66 -4.90
N ASN A 53 6.37 -11.39 -4.79
CA ASN A 53 6.12 -10.46 -5.90
C ASN A 53 6.56 -9.05 -5.47
N LEU A 54 7.87 -8.81 -5.54
CA LEU A 54 8.47 -7.57 -5.02
C LEU A 54 8.19 -6.34 -5.90
N GLU A 55 8.17 -6.50 -7.22
CA GLU A 55 8.02 -5.37 -8.16
C GLU A 55 7.50 -5.83 -9.52
N ASP A 56 6.88 -4.90 -10.25
CA ASP A 56 6.52 -5.02 -11.66
C ASP A 56 6.65 -3.65 -12.37
N GLU A 57 6.11 -3.52 -13.59
CA GLU A 57 6.17 -2.27 -14.35
C GLU A 57 5.35 -1.11 -13.75
N PHE A 58 4.50 -1.37 -12.75
CA PHE A 58 3.62 -0.39 -12.11
C PHE A 58 4.12 0.05 -10.73
N GLY A 59 5.16 -0.57 -10.17
CA GLY A 59 5.76 -0.20 -8.90
C GLY A 59 6.35 -1.39 -8.14
N GLY A 60 6.44 -1.28 -6.82
CA GLY A 60 6.96 -2.35 -5.98
C GLY A 60 6.56 -2.24 -4.51
N LEU A 61 6.92 -3.28 -3.76
CA LEU A 61 6.81 -3.34 -2.32
C LEU A 61 7.66 -2.24 -1.70
N CYS A 62 7.10 -1.50 -0.73
CA CYS A 62 7.85 -0.54 0.06
C CYS A 62 9.09 -1.23 0.67
N ASP A 63 10.27 -0.68 0.36
CA ASP A 63 11.53 -1.13 0.94
C ASP A 63 11.75 -0.45 2.29
N GLY A 64 11.92 -1.26 3.34
CA GLY A 64 12.21 -0.81 4.70
C GLY A 64 11.03 -0.85 5.66
N THR A 65 11.17 -0.06 6.73
CA THR A 65 10.20 0.02 7.83
C THR A 65 9.21 1.14 7.59
N LEU A 66 7.95 0.90 7.93
CA LEU A 66 6.89 1.91 7.86
C LEU A 66 5.96 1.75 9.07
N THR A 67 5.79 2.85 9.81
CA THR A 67 4.82 2.95 10.89
C THR A 67 3.61 3.78 10.47
N ILE A 68 2.48 3.54 11.15
CA ILE A 68 1.27 4.33 10.95
C ILE A 68 1.48 5.83 11.22
N ASP A 69 2.30 6.16 12.21
CA ASP A 69 2.61 7.55 12.59
C ASP A 69 3.44 8.26 11.52
N GLU A 70 4.36 7.54 10.85
CA GLU A 70 5.19 8.10 9.77
C GLU A 70 4.37 8.43 8.52
N CYS A 71 3.32 7.67 8.25
CA CYS A 71 2.50 7.82 7.06
C CYS A 71 1.19 8.59 7.29
N ASP A 72 0.94 9.10 8.51
CA ASP A 72 -0.36 9.68 8.91
C ASP A 72 -1.54 8.76 8.54
N GLY A 73 -1.34 7.46 8.81
CA GLY A 73 -2.26 6.41 8.39
C GLY A 73 -3.44 6.21 9.34
N GLU A 74 -4.40 5.42 8.89
CA GLU A 74 -5.53 4.94 9.70
C GLU A 74 -5.34 3.45 10.00
N GLU A 75 -5.49 3.07 11.28
CA GLU A 75 -5.44 1.67 11.69
C GLU A 75 -6.58 0.89 11.04
N MET A 76 -6.31 -0.36 10.69
CA MET A 76 -7.32 -1.28 10.19
C MET A 76 -7.13 -2.66 10.79
N THR A 77 -8.16 -3.49 10.70
CA THR A 77 -8.06 -4.88 11.14
C THR A 77 -7.42 -5.76 10.06
N LYS A 78 -6.80 -6.86 10.50
CA LYS A 78 -6.37 -7.95 9.61
C LYS A 78 -7.50 -8.40 8.69
N GLU A 79 -8.71 -8.55 9.23
CA GLU A 79 -9.87 -9.05 8.47
C GLU A 79 -10.29 -8.09 7.35
N GLU A 80 -10.19 -6.78 7.58
CA GLU A 80 -10.43 -5.77 6.55
C GLU A 80 -9.35 -5.80 5.48
N PHE A 81 -8.08 -5.90 5.87
CA PHE A 81 -6.96 -5.98 4.93
C PHE A 81 -7.11 -7.18 3.99
N TYR A 82 -7.39 -8.36 4.54
CA TYR A 82 -7.53 -9.59 3.76
C TYR A 82 -8.82 -9.69 2.93
N LYS A 83 -9.79 -8.77 3.10
CA LYS A 83 -10.90 -8.63 2.14
C LYS A 83 -10.49 -7.89 0.87
N ILE A 84 -9.44 -7.08 0.95
CA ILE A 84 -8.89 -6.29 -0.17
C ILE A 84 -7.75 -7.06 -0.85
N TRP A 85 -6.94 -7.76 -0.04
CA TRP A 85 -5.85 -8.65 -0.48
C TRP A 85 -6.35 -9.79 -1.36
#